data_AF-A0A850HC38-F1
#
_entry.id   AF-A0A850HC38-F1
#
_cell.length_a   1.000
_cell.length_b   1.000
_cell.length_c   1.000
_cell.angle_alpha   90.00
_cell.angle_beta   90.00
_cell.angle_gamma   90.00
#
_symmetry.space_group_name_H-M   'P 1'
#
loop_
_entity.id
_entity.type
_entity.pdbx_description
1 polymer ?
#
loop_
_entity_poly.entity_id
_entity_poly.type
_entity_poly.pdbx_seq_one_letter_code
_entity_poly.pdbx_strand_id
1 'polypeptide(L)'
;MDTYNPFRLWRRWRRFGAIDPAKMSRINYLFWLSHHWLEGERFKPGGLNISQLVEKQIRDGELQLGTHNMASQVAHAFRLALLYWGQGDVEQAEKCLRTSLNWYSRLMEVCAEHNRTLEFPREIHFAKCAACLLDEEFIGSPLIGDLDMGYEPWFKDTLMDYCLGQEEFDWNHWQVSVDQWTKSRFPKYRIEEFAFYARVLTGEFETSEAMFAEHQKLITAKSKRNPDADLQDGYGEYAALVTDYIFAAILKRIGWEGKYRHSWPNTDVMGAPPQTTREPDRFLKAIALKLPDPDAETGIIADIQQARRFIDTHLEDQRDEEGEFFDPKRSKKERSKVAAALKEVGWVRDPATLDLMRTYDVENILNDQSPLVLGDPFGSDIDLKDSTEFLQQECGLSDEFIGIAGNIEAYHPDTDGGWYLYRKKDRKVYLLDREDWEEPHAAIKAAREGLNMWPSYTSFVAWWVAQHLAAAS
;
A
#
# COMPACT_ATOMS: atom_id res chain seq x y z
N MET A 1 -37.78 10.20 -24.13
CA MET A 1 -37.77 10.29 -22.66
C MET A 1 -36.88 11.46 -22.30
N ASP A 2 -37.47 12.63 -22.09
CA ASP A 2 -36.73 13.82 -21.65
C ASP A 2 -36.14 13.54 -20.26
N THR A 3 -34.82 13.47 -20.20
CA THR A 3 -34.07 13.38 -18.94
C THR A 3 -34.37 14.63 -18.12
N TYR A 4 -35.06 14.43 -16.99
CA TYR A 4 -35.38 15.46 -16.03
C TYR A 4 -34.09 16.12 -15.55
N ASN A 5 -33.84 17.38 -15.97
CA ASN A 5 -32.70 18.17 -15.52
C ASN A 5 -32.74 18.33 -13.97
N PRO A 6 -31.81 17.70 -13.22
CA PRO A 6 -31.84 17.69 -11.75
C PRO A 6 -31.75 19.09 -11.13
N PHE A 7 -31.03 20.00 -11.80
CA PHE A 7 -30.92 21.41 -11.39
C PHE A 7 -32.25 22.17 -11.50
N ARG A 8 -33.07 21.88 -12.52
CA ARG A 8 -34.43 22.45 -12.64
C ARG A 8 -35.40 21.87 -11.59
N LEU A 9 -35.30 20.58 -11.29
CA LEU A 9 -36.08 19.94 -10.23
C LEU A 9 -35.75 20.53 -8.85
N TRP A 10 -34.46 20.70 -8.53
CA TRP A 10 -34.02 21.33 -7.30
C TRP A 10 -34.51 22.79 -7.17
N ARG A 11 -34.36 23.62 -8.22
CA ARG A 11 -34.89 25.01 -8.22
C ARG A 11 -36.42 25.04 -8.04
N ARG A 12 -37.14 24.05 -8.58
CA ARG A 12 -38.58 23.89 -8.40
C ARG A 12 -38.92 23.50 -6.97
N TRP A 13 -38.19 22.57 -6.35
CA TRP A 13 -38.38 22.18 -4.94
C TRP A 13 -38.07 23.31 -3.96
N ARG A 14 -37.10 24.17 -4.26
CA ARG A 14 -36.80 25.38 -3.48
C ARG A 14 -37.95 26.39 -3.46
N ARG A 15 -38.82 26.41 -4.48
CA ARG A 15 -39.92 27.38 -4.64
C ARG A 15 -41.26 26.94 -4.05
N PHE A 16 -41.51 25.64 -3.86
CA PHE A 16 -42.80 25.11 -3.42
C PHE A 16 -42.59 24.22 -2.18
N GLY A 17 -42.88 24.76 -1.00
CA GLY A 17 -42.53 24.17 0.30
C GLY A 17 -43.11 22.79 0.60
N ALA A 18 -42.54 22.19 1.66
CA ALA A 18 -42.69 20.82 2.16
C ALA A 18 -42.01 19.75 1.28
N ILE A 19 -40.68 19.67 1.40
CA ILE A 19 -39.90 18.54 0.92
C ILE A 19 -40.12 17.37 1.87
N ASP A 20 -40.54 16.22 1.35
CA ASP A 20 -40.60 14.95 2.06
C ASP A 20 -39.45 14.06 1.55
N PRO A 21 -38.30 14.02 2.25
CA PRO A 21 -37.14 13.22 1.83
C PRO A 21 -37.47 11.73 1.68
N ALA A 22 -38.49 11.23 2.37
CA ALA A 22 -38.91 9.83 2.29
C ALA A 22 -39.59 9.48 0.97
N LYS A 23 -39.99 10.48 0.16
CA LYS A 23 -40.60 10.30 -1.16
C LYS A 23 -39.65 10.58 -2.32
N MET A 24 -38.41 10.99 -2.04
CA MET A 24 -37.40 11.24 -3.07
C MET A 24 -36.79 9.92 -3.55
N SER A 25 -36.47 9.83 -4.84
CA SER A 25 -35.50 8.82 -5.27
C SER A 25 -34.16 9.08 -4.57
N ARG A 26 -33.37 8.04 -4.36
CA ARG A 26 -32.09 8.13 -3.64
C ARG A 26 -31.15 9.17 -4.27
N ILE A 27 -31.08 9.23 -5.61
CA ILE A 27 -30.27 10.20 -6.36
C ILE A 27 -30.73 11.65 -6.08
N ASN A 28 -32.04 11.89 -6.16
CA ASN A 28 -32.62 13.21 -5.88
C ASN A 28 -32.40 13.62 -4.41
N TYR A 29 -32.45 12.66 -3.49
CA TYR A 29 -32.12 12.88 -2.09
C TYR A 29 -30.64 13.27 -1.91
N LEU A 30 -29.70 12.62 -2.59
CA LEU A 30 -28.27 12.95 -2.52
C LEU A 30 -27.96 14.32 -3.10
N PHE A 31 -28.57 14.68 -4.24
CA PHE A 31 -28.48 16.05 -4.78
C PHE A 31 -29.08 17.05 -3.80
N TRP A 32 -30.27 16.78 -3.27
CA TRP A 32 -30.92 17.64 -2.28
C TRP A 32 -30.03 17.85 -1.05
N LEU A 33 -29.45 16.78 -0.49
CA LEU A 33 -28.56 16.83 0.66
C LEU A 33 -27.29 17.64 0.33
N SER A 34 -26.63 17.37 -0.79
CA SER A 34 -25.39 18.03 -1.18
C SER A 34 -25.59 19.52 -1.45
N HIS A 35 -26.65 19.90 -2.18
CA HIS A 35 -27.05 21.30 -2.34
C HIS A 35 -27.50 21.93 -1.03
N HIS A 36 -28.14 21.19 -0.12
CA HIS A 36 -28.49 21.72 1.19
C HIS A 36 -27.23 22.08 2.01
N TRP A 37 -26.18 21.26 1.93
CA TRP A 37 -24.93 21.51 2.65
C TRP A 37 -24.09 22.64 2.04
N LEU A 38 -24.20 22.85 0.73
CA LEU A 38 -23.51 23.92 -0.01
C LEU A 38 -24.29 25.25 -0.02
N GLU A 39 -25.60 25.19 -0.23
CA GLU A 39 -26.46 26.34 -0.55
C GLU A 39 -27.56 26.59 0.48
N GLY A 40 -27.68 25.75 1.50
CA GLY A 40 -28.76 25.80 2.48
C GLY A 40 -28.81 27.13 3.22
N GLU A 41 -29.69 28.03 2.78
CA GLU A 41 -30.18 29.13 3.60
C GLU A 41 -31.19 28.63 4.65
N ARG A 42 -31.11 29.21 5.86
CA ARG A 42 -32.10 29.19 6.96
C ARG A 42 -32.22 27.97 7.89
N PHE A 43 -31.15 27.21 8.11
CA PHE A 43 -31.09 26.28 9.27
C PHE A 43 -29.96 26.59 10.26
N LYS A 44 -29.28 27.73 10.11
CA LYS A 44 -28.26 28.21 11.04
C LYS A 44 -28.77 29.44 11.82
N PRO A 45 -28.37 29.63 13.09
CA PRO A 45 -28.80 30.79 13.88
C PRO A 45 -28.56 32.10 13.12
N GLY A 46 -29.59 32.91 12.92
CA GLY A 46 -29.48 34.24 12.29
C GLY A 46 -29.71 34.33 10.77
N GLY A 47 -30.05 33.23 10.08
CA GLY A 47 -30.48 33.29 8.67
C GLY A 47 -29.38 33.52 7.62
N LEU A 48 -28.11 33.33 8.01
CA LEU A 48 -26.95 33.43 7.13
C LEU A 48 -26.80 32.19 6.23
N ASN A 49 -26.29 32.38 5.01
CA ASN A 49 -25.78 31.27 4.19
C ASN A 49 -24.39 30.82 4.69
N ILE A 50 -23.86 29.72 4.15
CA ILE A 50 -22.60 29.15 4.65
C ILE A 50 -21.40 30.12 4.53
N SER A 51 -21.25 30.81 3.40
CA SER A 51 -20.17 31.79 3.20
C SER A 51 -20.29 32.94 4.19
N GLN A 52 -21.49 33.47 4.39
CA GLN A 52 -21.75 34.52 5.37
C GLN A 52 -21.49 34.06 6.82
N LEU A 53 -21.82 32.81 7.14
CA LEU A 53 -21.53 32.24 8.46
C LEU A 53 -20.03 32.15 8.68
N VAL A 54 -19.27 31.61 7.72
CA VAL A 54 -17.82 31.46 7.89
C VAL A 54 -17.14 32.82 8.03
N GLU A 55 -17.48 33.78 7.18
CA GLU A 55 -16.93 35.14 7.28
C GLU A 55 -17.33 35.82 8.60
N LYS A 56 -18.49 35.50 9.18
CA LYS A 56 -18.86 35.93 10.52
C LYS A 56 -17.98 35.27 11.59
N GLN A 57 -17.79 33.95 11.52
CA GLN A 57 -16.96 33.20 12.47
C GLN A 57 -15.52 33.71 12.48
N ILE A 58 -14.94 33.99 11.31
CA ILE A 58 -13.61 34.57 11.19
C ILE A 58 -13.55 35.94 11.89
N ARG A 59 -14.52 36.81 11.61
CA ARG A 59 -14.62 38.16 12.19
C ARG A 59 -14.83 38.15 13.71
N ASP A 60 -15.63 37.21 14.21
CA ASP A 60 -15.95 37.07 15.64
C ASP A 60 -14.81 36.38 16.42
N GLY A 61 -13.70 36.04 15.76
CA GLY A 61 -12.53 35.40 16.36
C GLY A 61 -12.64 33.87 16.50
N GLU A 62 -13.72 33.26 16.00
CA GLU A 62 -13.95 31.81 15.98
C GLU A 62 -13.19 31.12 14.82
N LEU A 63 -11.90 31.45 14.67
CA LEU A 63 -11.08 31.07 13.51
C LEU A 63 -11.06 29.57 13.23
N GLN A 64 -10.94 28.74 14.27
CA GLN A 64 -10.90 27.28 14.10
C GLN A 64 -12.19 26.74 13.47
N LEU A 65 -13.34 27.24 13.92
CA LEU A 65 -14.64 26.85 13.40
C LEU A 65 -14.84 27.36 11.97
N GLY A 66 -14.40 28.60 11.70
CA GLY A 66 -14.42 29.18 10.36
C GLY A 66 -13.60 28.37 9.36
N THR A 67 -12.33 28.08 9.67
CA THR A 67 -11.44 27.30 8.79
C THR A 67 -11.93 25.86 8.61
N HIS A 68 -12.48 25.23 9.65
CA HIS A 68 -13.08 23.89 9.55
C HIS A 68 -14.28 23.86 8.61
N ASN A 69 -15.16 24.86 8.71
CA ASN A 69 -16.33 24.97 7.84
C ASN A 69 -15.91 25.23 6.38
N MET A 70 -14.92 26.08 6.14
CA MET A 70 -14.34 26.31 4.80
C MET A 70 -13.74 25.02 4.21
N ALA A 71 -12.92 24.30 4.96
CA ALA A 71 -12.35 23.02 4.52
C ALA A 71 -13.45 21.99 4.17
N SER A 72 -14.53 21.95 4.96
CA SER A 72 -15.68 21.10 4.65
C SER A 72 -16.35 21.50 3.33
N GLN A 73 -16.45 22.80 3.02
CA GLN A 73 -17.03 23.27 1.76
C GLN A 73 -16.19 22.87 0.53
N VAL A 74 -14.86 22.81 0.64
CA VAL A 74 -13.99 22.25 -0.40
C VAL A 74 -14.43 20.83 -0.74
N ALA A 75 -14.59 19.97 0.27
CA ALA A 75 -15.03 18.59 0.10
C ALA A 75 -16.47 18.47 -0.42
N HIS A 76 -17.40 19.28 0.09
CA HIS A 76 -18.81 19.23 -0.36
C HIS A 76 -18.97 19.65 -1.81
N ALA A 77 -18.25 20.70 -2.25
CA ALA A 77 -18.30 21.17 -3.63
C ALA A 77 -17.77 20.09 -4.57
N PHE A 78 -16.65 19.46 -4.20
CA PHE A 78 -16.08 18.34 -4.96
C PHE A 78 -17.03 17.15 -5.02
N ARG A 79 -17.63 16.73 -3.89
CA ARG A 79 -18.57 15.60 -3.86
C ARG A 79 -19.83 15.86 -4.68
N LEU A 80 -20.33 17.10 -4.70
CA LEU A 80 -21.42 17.48 -5.61
C LEU A 80 -20.98 17.38 -7.08
N ALA A 81 -19.75 17.74 -7.40
CA ALA A 81 -19.20 17.55 -8.74
C ALA A 81 -19.24 16.07 -9.17
N LEU A 82 -18.88 15.14 -8.28
CA LEU A 82 -18.96 13.70 -8.56
C LEU A 82 -20.38 13.23 -8.85
N LEU A 83 -21.40 13.80 -8.20
CA LEU A 83 -22.80 13.46 -8.49
C LEU A 83 -23.21 13.91 -9.89
N TYR A 84 -22.87 15.15 -10.27
CA TYR A 84 -23.14 15.66 -11.61
C TYR A 84 -22.37 14.89 -12.68
N TRP A 85 -21.09 14.63 -12.43
CA TRP A 85 -20.25 13.82 -13.30
C TRP A 85 -20.84 12.41 -13.48
N GLY A 86 -21.22 11.74 -12.39
CA GLY A 86 -21.83 10.42 -12.47
C GLY A 86 -23.12 10.38 -13.30
N GLN A 87 -23.87 11.50 -13.36
CA GLN A 87 -25.06 11.68 -14.22
C GLN A 87 -24.74 12.09 -15.67
N GLY A 88 -23.48 12.33 -16.01
CA GLY A 88 -23.06 12.85 -17.31
C GLY A 88 -23.26 14.36 -17.48
N ASP A 89 -23.59 15.10 -16.43
CA ASP A 89 -23.69 16.57 -16.44
C ASP A 89 -22.31 17.20 -16.20
N VAL A 90 -21.45 17.10 -17.21
CA VAL A 90 -20.05 17.57 -17.16
C VAL A 90 -19.96 19.07 -16.88
N GLU A 91 -20.86 19.87 -17.45
CA GLU A 91 -20.85 21.33 -17.27
C GLU A 91 -21.08 21.72 -15.80
N GLN A 92 -22.04 21.08 -15.13
CA GLN A 92 -22.27 21.34 -13.70
C GLN A 92 -21.17 20.74 -12.81
N ALA A 93 -20.63 19.58 -13.19
CA ALA A 93 -19.50 18.99 -12.49
C ALA A 93 -18.29 19.95 -12.51
N GLU A 94 -17.95 20.51 -13.67
CA GLU A 94 -16.85 21.46 -13.82
C GLU A 94 -17.04 22.71 -12.93
N LYS A 95 -18.26 23.27 -12.91
CA LYS A 95 -18.60 24.41 -12.03
C LYS A 95 -18.40 24.08 -10.55
N CYS A 96 -18.77 22.86 -10.14
CA CYS A 96 -18.61 22.41 -8.77
C CYS A 96 -17.13 22.16 -8.42
N LEU A 97 -16.32 21.63 -9.35
CA LEU A 97 -14.87 21.50 -9.19
C LEU A 97 -14.20 22.88 -9.02
N ARG A 98 -14.53 23.86 -9.87
CA ARG A 98 -14.05 25.24 -9.73
C ARG A 98 -14.49 25.87 -8.40
N THR A 99 -15.70 25.57 -7.95
CA THR A 99 -16.19 26.03 -6.64
C THR A 99 -15.36 25.44 -5.48
N SER A 100 -14.92 24.18 -5.58
CA SER A 100 -14.01 23.56 -4.61
C SER A 100 -12.66 24.31 -4.54
N LEU A 101 -12.09 24.66 -5.70
CA LEU A 101 -10.84 25.44 -5.78
C LEU A 101 -10.98 26.87 -5.23
N ASN A 102 -12.12 27.52 -5.47
CA ASN A 102 -12.39 28.85 -4.91
C ASN A 102 -12.48 28.82 -3.37
N TRP A 103 -13.14 27.81 -2.80
CA TRP A 103 -13.16 27.61 -1.34
C TRP A 103 -11.78 27.34 -0.77
N TYR A 104 -10.96 26.54 -1.47
CA TYR A 104 -9.58 26.29 -1.08
C TYR A 104 -8.74 27.57 -1.08
N SER A 105 -8.83 28.36 -2.15
CA SER A 105 -8.11 29.63 -2.27
C SER A 105 -8.45 30.58 -1.12
N ARG A 106 -9.74 30.75 -0.82
CA ARG A 106 -10.18 31.59 0.31
C ARG A 106 -9.72 31.02 1.66
N LEU A 107 -9.72 29.70 1.84
CA LEU A 107 -9.21 29.06 3.05
C LEU A 107 -7.72 29.39 3.26
N MET A 108 -6.91 29.34 2.20
CA MET A 108 -5.49 29.67 2.28
C MET A 108 -5.24 31.15 2.56
N GLU A 109 -6.05 32.06 1.99
CA GLU A 109 -6.01 33.48 2.35
C GLU A 109 -6.27 33.69 3.84
N VAL A 110 -7.32 33.08 4.40
CA VAL A 110 -7.67 33.20 5.83
C VAL A 110 -6.56 32.62 6.72
N CYS A 111 -5.98 31.47 6.34
CA CYS A 111 -4.83 30.91 7.03
C CYS A 111 -3.63 31.88 7.02
N ALA A 112 -3.35 32.53 5.89
CA ALA A 112 -2.25 33.49 5.77
C ALA A 112 -2.52 34.79 6.55
N GLU A 113 -3.72 35.37 6.43
CA GLU A 113 -4.16 36.59 7.15
C GLU A 113 -4.00 36.46 8.67
N HIS A 114 -4.21 35.24 9.19
CA HIS A 114 -4.16 34.95 10.62
C HIS A 114 -2.92 34.15 11.06
N ASN A 115 -1.93 33.96 10.16
CA ASN A 115 -0.71 33.19 10.40
C ASN A 115 -0.98 31.82 11.06
N ARG A 116 -1.91 31.05 10.49
CA ARG A 116 -2.44 29.81 11.07
C ARG A 116 -2.23 28.62 10.14
N THR A 117 -1.68 27.56 10.69
CA THR A 117 -1.63 26.24 10.04
C THR A 117 -3.00 25.57 10.09
N LEU A 118 -3.40 24.94 8.99
CA LEU A 118 -4.61 24.13 8.89
C LEU A 118 -4.44 22.84 9.70
N GLU A 119 -5.14 22.74 10.83
CA GLU A 119 -5.05 21.58 11.76
C GLU A 119 -5.60 20.28 11.17
N PHE A 120 -6.50 20.35 10.18
CA PHE A 120 -7.17 19.19 9.60
C PHE A 120 -7.09 19.21 8.07
N PRO A 121 -5.91 18.96 7.48
CA PRO A 121 -5.68 19.05 6.04
C PRO A 121 -6.31 17.89 5.23
N ARG A 122 -7.08 17.00 5.88
CA ARG A 122 -7.61 15.75 5.29
C ARG A 122 -8.42 15.95 4.01
N GLU A 123 -9.00 17.13 3.81
CA GLU A 123 -9.83 17.46 2.65
C GLU A 123 -9.04 18.12 1.50
N ILE A 124 -7.74 18.35 1.66
CA ILE A 124 -6.91 19.04 0.67
C ILE A 124 -6.77 18.25 -0.65
N HIS A 125 -6.76 16.93 -0.57
CA HIS A 125 -6.71 16.05 -1.75
C HIS A 125 -7.87 16.32 -2.74
N PHE A 126 -9.02 16.82 -2.27
CA PHE A 126 -10.11 17.21 -3.16
C PHE A 126 -9.77 18.46 -3.99
N ALA A 127 -9.11 19.45 -3.39
CA ALA A 127 -8.63 20.62 -4.12
C ALA A 127 -7.53 20.24 -5.12
N LYS A 128 -6.56 19.43 -4.70
CA LYS A 128 -5.50 18.92 -5.59
C LYS A 128 -6.08 18.13 -6.77
N CYS A 129 -7.05 17.25 -6.50
CA CYS A 129 -7.74 16.50 -7.53
C CYS A 129 -8.54 17.41 -8.48
N ALA A 130 -9.26 18.41 -7.96
CA ALA A 130 -9.99 19.36 -8.80
C ALA A 130 -9.05 20.13 -9.74
N ALA A 131 -7.91 20.60 -9.22
CA ALA A 131 -6.90 21.28 -10.03
C ALA A 131 -6.37 20.37 -11.14
N CYS A 132 -6.00 19.13 -10.81
CA CYS A 132 -5.59 18.13 -11.78
C CYS A 132 -6.66 17.91 -12.86
N LEU A 133 -7.90 17.58 -12.47
CA LEU A 133 -9.02 17.32 -13.39
C LEU A 133 -9.39 18.52 -14.26
N LEU A 134 -9.19 19.75 -13.79
CA LEU A 134 -9.46 20.98 -14.55
C LEU A 134 -8.27 21.47 -15.37
N ASP A 135 -7.07 20.89 -15.21
CA ASP A 135 -5.82 21.42 -15.79
C ASP A 135 -5.50 22.83 -15.27
N GLU A 136 -5.84 23.07 -14.00
CA GLU A 136 -5.59 24.33 -13.32
C GLU A 136 -4.39 24.19 -12.39
N GLU A 137 -3.64 25.29 -12.22
CA GLU A 137 -2.51 25.33 -11.30
C GLU A 137 -2.99 25.16 -9.86
N PHE A 138 -2.42 24.19 -9.14
CA PHE A 138 -2.61 24.06 -7.70
C PHE A 138 -1.52 24.84 -6.97
N ILE A 139 -1.91 25.91 -6.28
CA ILE A 139 -0.99 26.68 -5.45
C ILE A 139 -0.93 26.03 -4.06
N GLY A 140 0.17 25.33 -3.79
CA GLY A 140 0.46 24.78 -2.46
C GLY A 140 0.71 25.88 -1.42
N SER A 141 0.62 25.52 -0.13
CA SER A 141 0.87 26.45 0.98
C SER A 141 1.60 25.74 2.12
N PRO A 142 2.65 26.36 2.72
CA PRO A 142 3.32 25.81 3.89
C PRO A 142 2.43 25.84 5.15
N LEU A 143 1.25 26.47 5.07
CA LEU A 143 0.25 26.47 6.12
C LEU A 143 -0.66 25.24 6.09
N ILE A 144 -0.52 24.37 5.10
CA ILE A 144 -1.15 23.04 5.11
C ILE A 144 -0.26 22.16 6.00
N GLY A 145 -0.80 21.70 7.12
CA GLY A 145 -0.07 20.79 8.00
C GLY A 145 0.21 19.45 7.34
N ASP A 146 1.18 18.72 7.87
CA ASP A 146 1.51 17.38 7.40
C ASP A 146 0.40 16.37 7.77
N LEU A 147 0.18 15.39 6.90
CA LEU A 147 -0.68 14.25 7.18
C LEU A 147 0.12 13.11 7.79
N ASP A 148 -0.46 12.44 8.79
CA ASP A 148 0.16 11.26 9.40
C ASP A 148 0.39 10.16 8.37
N MET A 149 1.67 9.78 8.18
CA MET A 149 2.05 8.64 7.32
C MET A 149 1.33 7.37 7.75
N GLY A 150 1.01 6.51 6.77
CA GLY A 150 0.31 5.25 7.00
C GLY A 150 -1.18 5.37 7.35
N TYR A 151 -1.78 6.55 7.15
CA TYR A 151 -3.23 6.77 7.24
C TYR A 151 -3.81 7.18 5.89
N GLU A 152 -5.11 6.92 5.66
CA GLU A 152 -5.73 6.99 4.32
C GLU A 152 -5.60 8.35 3.62
N PRO A 153 -5.88 9.50 4.28
CA PRO A 153 -5.71 10.81 3.68
C PRO A 153 -4.30 11.05 3.17
N TRP A 154 -3.26 10.53 3.85
CA TRP A 154 -1.88 10.67 3.38
C TRP A 154 -1.70 10.02 2.01
N PHE A 155 -2.17 8.78 1.81
CA PHE A 155 -2.05 8.11 0.52
C PHE A 155 -2.74 8.87 -0.62
N LYS A 156 -3.94 9.41 -0.36
CA LYS A 156 -4.66 10.21 -1.35
C LYS A 156 -3.93 11.50 -1.67
N ASP A 157 -3.41 12.16 -0.64
CA ASP A 157 -2.71 13.43 -0.79
C ASP A 157 -1.43 13.26 -1.58
N THR A 158 -0.60 12.29 -1.20
CA THR A 158 0.64 11.91 -1.89
C THR A 158 0.39 11.55 -3.36
N LEU A 159 -0.64 10.76 -3.66
CA LEU A 159 -1.00 10.45 -5.05
C LEU A 159 -1.37 11.71 -5.84
N MET A 160 -2.09 12.66 -5.23
CA MET A 160 -2.46 13.91 -5.89
C MET A 160 -1.27 14.85 -6.07
N ASP A 161 -0.31 14.88 -5.15
CA ASP A 161 0.94 15.64 -5.33
C ASP A 161 1.71 15.15 -6.56
N TYR A 162 1.84 13.83 -6.71
CA TYR A 162 2.43 13.24 -7.90
C TYR A 162 1.63 13.53 -9.19
N CYS A 163 0.29 13.64 -9.10
CA CYS A 163 -0.57 14.02 -10.21
C CYS A 163 -0.47 15.51 -10.59
N LEU A 164 -0.15 16.39 -9.65
CA LEU A 164 0.09 17.81 -9.92
C LEU A 164 1.52 18.06 -10.44
N GLY A 165 2.44 17.15 -10.09
CA GLY A 165 3.68 16.89 -10.79
C GLY A 165 4.78 17.94 -10.59
N GLN A 166 5.82 17.59 -9.82
CA GLN A 166 7.20 18.12 -9.94
C GLN A 166 8.28 17.12 -9.48
N GLU A 167 7.92 15.88 -9.15
CA GLU A 167 8.80 14.96 -8.43
C GLU A 167 8.77 13.54 -9.02
N GLU A 168 9.86 12.80 -8.83
CA GLU A 168 9.93 11.37 -9.11
C GLU A 168 9.14 10.58 -8.05
N PHE A 169 8.53 9.46 -8.42
CA PHE A 169 7.81 8.64 -7.47
C PHE A 169 8.79 7.88 -6.57
N ASP A 170 8.83 8.20 -5.28
CA ASP A 170 9.70 7.50 -4.32
C ASP A 170 9.01 6.28 -3.71
N TRP A 171 9.37 5.09 -4.21
CA TRP A 171 8.88 3.84 -3.67
C TRP A 171 9.31 3.60 -2.22
N ASN A 172 10.46 4.13 -1.77
CA ASN A 172 10.90 3.98 -0.38
C ASN A 172 9.94 4.68 0.57
N HIS A 173 9.64 5.94 0.27
CA HIS A 173 8.69 6.72 1.05
C HIS A 173 7.29 6.09 1.04
N TRP A 174 6.85 5.60 -0.12
CA TRP A 174 5.58 4.88 -0.25
C TRP A 174 5.54 3.61 0.62
N GLN A 175 6.58 2.79 0.58
CA GLN A 175 6.63 1.52 1.30
C GLN A 175 6.63 1.72 2.82
N VAL A 176 7.34 2.73 3.34
CA VAL A 176 7.31 3.07 4.77
C VAL A 176 5.89 3.33 5.25
N SER A 177 5.09 4.04 4.46
CA SER A 177 3.67 4.28 4.77
C SER A 177 2.82 3.01 4.68
N VAL A 178 3.08 2.11 3.73
CA VAL A 178 2.42 0.79 3.64
C VAL A 178 2.72 -0.07 4.88
N ASP A 179 3.97 -0.06 5.35
CA ASP A 179 4.39 -0.79 6.53
C ASP A 179 3.70 -0.23 7.79
N GLN A 180 3.62 1.10 7.90
CA GLN A 180 2.90 1.78 8.98
C GLN A 180 1.40 1.41 8.98
N TRP A 181 0.75 1.43 7.82
CA TRP A 181 -0.65 1.01 7.67
C TRP A 181 -0.88 -0.42 8.16
N THR A 182 0.04 -1.32 7.80
CA THR A 182 0.00 -2.74 8.18
C THR A 182 0.21 -2.91 9.68
N LYS A 183 1.18 -2.19 10.27
CA LYS A 183 1.42 -2.16 11.73
C LYS A 183 0.18 -1.71 12.49
N SER A 184 -0.55 -0.73 11.96
CA SER A 184 -1.82 -0.24 12.51
C SER A 184 -3.03 -1.18 12.29
N ARG A 185 -2.84 -2.30 11.58
CA ARG A 185 -3.89 -3.31 11.28
C ARG A 185 -5.08 -2.74 10.52
N PHE A 186 -4.86 -1.71 9.72
CA PHE A 186 -5.91 -1.16 8.86
C PHE A 186 -6.25 -2.14 7.72
N PRO A 187 -7.43 -2.00 7.06
CA PRO A 187 -7.88 -3.00 6.09
C PRO A 187 -6.96 -3.13 4.87
N LYS A 188 -6.54 -4.37 4.55
CA LYS A 188 -5.64 -4.67 3.43
C LYS A 188 -6.16 -4.20 2.07
N TYR A 189 -7.47 -4.30 1.84
CA TYR A 189 -8.05 -3.94 0.55
C TYR A 189 -7.89 -2.47 0.16
N ARG A 190 -7.72 -1.55 1.12
CA ARG A 190 -7.46 -0.14 0.83
C ARG A 190 -6.03 0.07 0.31
N ILE A 191 -5.06 -0.67 0.85
CA ILE A 191 -3.68 -0.65 0.34
C ILE A 191 -3.61 -1.28 -1.04
N GLU A 192 -4.37 -2.35 -1.31
CA GLU A 192 -4.48 -2.92 -2.67
C GLU A 192 -4.99 -1.87 -3.68
N GLU A 193 -5.95 -1.03 -3.28
CA GLU A 193 -6.47 0.08 -4.10
C GLU A 193 -5.41 1.18 -4.32
N PHE A 194 -4.70 1.62 -3.28
CA PHE A 194 -3.63 2.62 -3.44
C PHE A 194 -2.44 2.09 -4.23
N ALA A 195 -2.07 0.82 -4.05
CA ALA A 195 -1.02 0.17 -4.82
C ALA A 195 -1.38 0.14 -6.30
N PHE A 196 -2.63 -0.21 -6.65
CA PHE A 196 -3.09 -0.14 -8.04
C PHE A 196 -2.86 1.25 -8.64
N TYR A 197 -3.23 2.33 -7.94
CA TYR A 197 -3.03 3.71 -8.40
C TYR A 197 -1.55 4.06 -8.62
N ALA A 198 -0.67 3.67 -7.70
CA ALA A 198 0.76 3.89 -7.84
C ALA A 198 1.33 3.19 -9.08
N ARG A 199 0.97 1.91 -9.30
CA ARG A 199 1.36 1.12 -10.48
C ARG A 199 0.95 1.74 -11.81
N VAL A 200 -0.23 2.37 -11.84
CA VAL A 200 -0.70 3.11 -13.02
C VAL A 200 0.15 4.36 -13.26
N LEU A 201 0.43 5.14 -12.21
CA LEU A 201 1.25 6.35 -12.30
C LEU A 201 2.68 6.07 -12.77
N THR A 202 3.26 4.94 -12.36
CA THR A 202 4.64 4.52 -12.69
C THR A 202 4.74 3.71 -13.97
N GLY A 203 3.62 3.35 -14.61
CA GLY A 203 3.63 2.65 -15.89
C GLY A 203 3.95 1.16 -15.82
N GLU A 204 3.58 0.49 -14.73
CA GLU A 204 3.82 -0.96 -14.56
C GLU A 204 2.91 -1.87 -15.39
N PHE A 205 1.84 -1.32 -15.98
CA PHE A 205 0.94 -2.09 -16.82
C PHE A 205 1.46 -2.16 -18.26
N GLU A 206 1.61 -3.38 -18.80
CA GLU A 206 2.05 -3.58 -20.19
C GLU A 206 1.10 -2.97 -21.22
N THR A 207 -0.21 -2.94 -20.92
CA THR A 207 -1.24 -2.41 -21.82
C THR A 207 -2.34 -1.68 -21.05
N SER A 208 -2.98 -0.71 -21.70
CA SER A 208 -4.18 -0.05 -21.16
C SER A 208 -5.32 -1.04 -20.92
N GLU A 209 -5.46 -2.08 -21.74
CA GLU A 209 -6.47 -3.14 -21.54
C GLU A 209 -6.25 -3.87 -20.20
N ALA A 210 -5.01 -4.25 -19.90
CA ALA A 210 -4.66 -4.88 -18.63
C ALA A 210 -4.94 -3.95 -17.43
N MET A 211 -4.56 -2.67 -17.54
CA MET A 211 -4.84 -1.64 -16.54
C MET A 211 -6.35 -1.54 -16.24
N PHE A 212 -7.18 -1.38 -17.27
CA PHE A 212 -8.63 -1.25 -17.08
C PHE A 212 -9.29 -2.54 -16.58
N ALA A 213 -8.79 -3.70 -17.00
CA ALA A 213 -9.27 -4.98 -16.50
C ALA A 213 -8.99 -5.14 -14.99
N GLU A 214 -7.80 -4.76 -14.53
CA GLU A 214 -7.49 -4.73 -13.09
C GLU A 214 -8.31 -3.71 -12.33
N HIS A 215 -8.48 -2.49 -12.87
CA HIS A 215 -9.35 -1.48 -12.27
C HIS A 215 -10.78 -2.02 -12.09
N GLN A 216 -11.33 -2.68 -13.11
CA GLN A 216 -12.67 -3.26 -13.05
C GLN A 216 -12.77 -4.36 -11.99
N LYS A 217 -11.75 -5.21 -11.84
CA LYS A 217 -11.68 -6.22 -10.77
C LYS A 217 -11.67 -5.56 -9.39
N LEU A 218 -10.89 -4.48 -9.22
CA LEU A 218 -10.79 -3.72 -7.97
C LEU A 218 -12.16 -3.14 -7.55
N ILE A 219 -12.85 -2.44 -8.46
CA ILE A 219 -14.17 -1.87 -8.20
C ILE A 219 -15.21 -2.97 -7.89
N THR A 220 -15.16 -4.09 -8.62
CA THR A 220 -16.07 -5.23 -8.40
C THR A 220 -15.79 -5.96 -7.08
N ALA A 221 -14.54 -6.04 -6.65
CA ALA A 221 -14.19 -6.62 -5.35
C ALA A 221 -14.65 -5.74 -4.19
N LYS A 222 -14.56 -4.41 -4.35
CA LYS A 222 -14.98 -3.42 -3.35
C LYS A 222 -16.47 -3.49 -3.06
N SER A 223 -17.31 -3.65 -4.09
CA SER A 223 -18.76 -3.78 -3.88
C SER A 223 -19.11 -4.98 -3.01
N LYS A 224 -18.40 -6.11 -3.14
CA LYS A 224 -18.65 -7.34 -2.38
C LYS A 224 -18.18 -7.32 -0.91
N ARG A 225 -17.37 -6.33 -0.50
CA ARG A 225 -16.64 -6.33 0.80
C ARG A 225 -17.20 -5.35 1.84
N ASN A 226 -18.28 -4.66 1.54
CA ASN A 226 -18.92 -3.74 2.47
C ASN A 226 -19.79 -4.54 3.46
N PRO A 227 -19.69 -4.37 4.80
CA PRO A 227 -20.54 -5.06 5.79
C PRO A 227 -22.06 -4.84 5.61
N ASP A 228 -22.44 -3.93 4.73
CA ASP A 228 -23.82 -3.72 4.27
C ASP A 228 -24.16 -4.46 2.96
N ALA A 229 -23.42 -5.51 2.59
CA ALA A 229 -23.62 -6.28 1.35
C ALA A 229 -25.07 -6.76 1.13
N ASP A 230 -25.77 -7.12 2.21
CA ASP A 230 -27.17 -7.58 2.16
C ASP A 230 -28.18 -6.40 2.12
N LEU A 231 -27.73 -5.16 2.33
CA LEU A 231 -28.47 -3.93 2.07
C LEU A 231 -28.21 -3.39 0.65
N GLN A 232 -27.46 -4.12 -0.19
CA GLN A 232 -27.06 -3.71 -1.55
C GLN A 232 -28.08 -4.02 -2.65
N ASP A 233 -29.29 -4.45 -2.32
CA ASP A 233 -30.41 -4.49 -3.28
C ASP A 233 -30.80 -3.08 -3.81
N GLY A 234 -30.10 -2.02 -3.38
CA GLY A 234 -30.17 -0.65 -3.92
C GLY A 234 -28.94 -0.16 -4.69
N TYR A 235 -27.90 -0.98 -4.91
CA TYR A 235 -26.67 -0.53 -5.60
C TYR A 235 -26.79 -0.39 -7.12
N GLY A 236 -27.87 -0.86 -7.75
CA GLY A 236 -28.08 -0.70 -9.20
C GLY A 236 -28.09 0.76 -9.65
N GLU A 237 -28.70 1.66 -8.86
CA GLU A 237 -28.73 3.11 -9.16
C GLU A 237 -27.46 3.85 -8.70
N TYR A 238 -26.76 3.37 -7.66
CA TYR A 238 -25.55 4.03 -7.14
C TYR A 238 -24.29 3.64 -7.90
N ALA A 239 -24.19 2.41 -8.41
CA ALA A 239 -23.13 2.00 -9.33
C ALA A 239 -23.05 2.98 -10.50
N ALA A 240 -24.20 3.41 -11.03
CA ALA A 240 -24.32 4.45 -12.05
C ALA A 240 -23.86 5.85 -11.64
N LEU A 241 -23.48 6.08 -10.38
CA LEU A 241 -22.92 7.33 -9.86
C LEU A 241 -21.49 7.17 -9.29
N VAL A 242 -21.00 5.94 -9.11
CA VAL A 242 -19.64 5.70 -8.63
C VAL A 242 -18.65 6.30 -9.62
N THR A 243 -17.79 7.16 -9.10
CA THR A 243 -16.71 7.83 -9.82
C THR A 243 -15.43 7.66 -9.02
N ASP A 244 -14.46 6.97 -9.60
CA ASP A 244 -13.10 6.90 -9.05
C ASP A 244 -12.31 8.13 -9.50
N TYR A 245 -12.42 9.20 -8.71
CA TYR A 245 -11.81 10.49 -9.04
C TYR A 245 -10.28 10.48 -8.94
N ILE A 246 -9.71 9.59 -8.11
CA ILE A 246 -8.25 9.42 -8.00
C ILE A 246 -7.75 8.81 -9.30
N PHE A 247 -8.38 7.72 -9.74
CA PHE A 247 -8.02 7.09 -11.00
C PHE A 247 -8.21 8.05 -12.19
N ALA A 248 -9.26 8.86 -12.18
CA ALA A 248 -9.45 9.88 -13.22
C ALA A 248 -8.34 10.92 -13.29
N ALA A 249 -7.88 11.43 -12.14
CA ALA A 249 -6.77 12.36 -12.06
C ALA A 249 -5.47 11.70 -12.55
N ILE A 250 -5.27 10.42 -12.21
CA ILE A 250 -4.13 9.63 -12.69
C ILE A 250 -4.18 9.43 -14.20
N LEU A 251 -5.32 9.04 -14.77
CA LEU A 251 -5.49 8.91 -16.23
C LEU A 251 -5.11 10.20 -16.95
N LYS A 252 -5.55 11.35 -16.40
CA LYS A 252 -5.18 12.66 -16.92
C LYS A 252 -3.68 12.93 -16.77
N ARG A 253 -3.09 12.60 -15.62
CA ARG A 253 -1.65 12.76 -15.35
C ARG A 253 -0.78 11.97 -16.33
N ILE A 254 -1.17 10.74 -16.66
CA ILE A 254 -0.39 9.87 -17.58
C ILE A 254 -0.65 10.18 -19.06
N GLY A 255 -1.52 11.15 -19.36
CA GLY A 255 -1.84 11.57 -20.72
C GLY A 255 -2.85 10.66 -21.44
N TRP A 256 -3.55 9.79 -20.71
CA TRP A 256 -4.59 8.95 -21.30
C TRP A 256 -5.81 9.80 -21.67
N GLU A 257 -6.32 9.63 -22.88
CA GLU A 257 -7.57 10.26 -23.32
C GLU A 257 -8.50 9.21 -23.89
N GLY A 258 -9.77 9.31 -23.53
CA GLY A 258 -10.78 8.37 -24.01
C GLY A 258 -12.09 8.49 -23.24
N LYS A 259 -12.98 7.53 -23.48
CA LYS A 259 -14.22 7.34 -22.75
C LYS A 259 -14.09 6.14 -21.84
N TYR A 260 -14.23 6.39 -20.56
CA TYR A 260 -14.33 5.38 -19.54
C TYR A 260 -15.27 5.88 -18.45
N ARG A 261 -15.89 4.96 -17.71
CA ARG A 261 -16.79 5.32 -16.62
C ARG A 261 -16.16 6.25 -15.58
N HIS A 262 -14.85 6.12 -15.38
CA HIS A 262 -14.11 6.87 -14.36
C HIS A 262 -13.13 7.86 -14.98
N SER A 263 -13.29 8.24 -16.25
CA SER A 263 -12.48 9.28 -16.87
C SER A 263 -13.19 10.62 -16.91
N TRP A 264 -12.39 11.68 -16.82
CA TRP A 264 -12.81 13.06 -16.97
C TRP A 264 -12.17 13.67 -18.23
N PRO A 265 -12.88 14.53 -18.99
CA PRO A 265 -14.31 14.87 -18.85
C PRO A 265 -15.25 13.86 -19.51
N ASN A 266 -14.69 12.93 -20.28
CA ASN A 266 -15.44 12.03 -21.14
C ASN A 266 -15.87 10.77 -20.39
N THR A 267 -17.02 10.84 -19.73
CA THR A 267 -17.57 9.74 -18.92
C THR A 267 -18.50 8.86 -19.72
N ASP A 268 -18.41 7.55 -19.51
CA ASP A 268 -19.34 6.58 -20.10
C ASP A 268 -20.31 5.98 -19.05
N VAL A 269 -21.30 5.22 -19.54
CA VAL A 269 -22.24 4.48 -18.71
C VAL A 269 -21.55 3.30 -18.02
N MET A 270 -22.13 2.83 -16.91
CA MET A 270 -21.60 1.65 -16.22
C MET A 270 -21.59 0.42 -17.11
N GLY A 271 -20.48 -0.32 -17.10
CA GLY A 271 -20.30 -1.54 -17.88
C GLY A 271 -19.93 -1.30 -19.34
N ALA A 272 -19.87 -0.05 -19.81
CA ALA A 272 -19.29 0.25 -21.12
C ALA A 272 -17.77 -0.07 -21.10
N PRO A 273 -17.24 -0.72 -22.15
CA PRO A 273 -15.81 -0.95 -22.26
C PRO A 273 -15.08 0.39 -22.42
N PRO A 274 -13.88 0.56 -21.84
CA PRO A 274 -13.05 1.73 -22.09
C PRO A 274 -12.76 1.89 -23.59
N GLN A 275 -12.84 3.11 -24.09
CA GLN A 275 -12.50 3.47 -25.46
C GLN A 275 -11.40 4.52 -25.43
N THR A 276 -10.21 4.12 -25.86
CA THR A 276 -9.04 5.01 -25.94
C THR A 276 -9.11 5.86 -27.22
N THR A 277 -8.91 7.17 -27.09
CA THR A 277 -8.56 8.04 -28.22
C THR A 277 -7.07 8.36 -28.24
N ARG A 278 -6.38 8.11 -27.11
CA ARG A 278 -4.94 8.31 -26.94
C ARG A 278 -4.43 7.42 -25.80
N GLU A 279 -3.39 6.65 -26.09
CA GLU A 279 -2.67 5.86 -25.09
C GLU A 279 -1.83 6.74 -24.14
N PRO A 280 -1.53 6.26 -22.93
CA PRO A 280 -0.69 6.99 -21.99
C PRO A 280 0.72 7.23 -22.56
N ASP A 281 1.29 8.41 -22.33
CA ASP A 281 2.63 8.78 -22.80
C ASP A 281 3.52 9.41 -21.70
N ARG A 282 2.99 9.63 -20.49
CA ARG A 282 3.65 10.38 -19.42
C ARG A 282 3.61 9.68 -18.07
N PHE A 283 4.33 8.57 -17.96
CA PHE A 283 4.54 7.92 -16.67
C PHE A 283 5.56 8.65 -15.80
N LEU A 284 5.43 8.50 -14.48
CA LEU A 284 6.44 8.98 -13.54
C LEU A 284 7.66 8.09 -13.62
N LYS A 285 8.83 8.71 -13.64
CA LYS A 285 10.04 8.00 -13.24
C LYS A 285 9.89 7.59 -11.78
N ALA A 286 10.24 6.34 -11.50
CA ALA A 286 10.22 5.81 -10.16
C ALA A 286 11.64 5.71 -9.65
N ILE A 287 11.88 6.25 -8.46
CA ILE A 287 13.05 5.88 -7.67
C ILE A 287 12.76 4.47 -7.18
N ALA A 288 13.53 3.50 -7.71
CA ALA A 288 13.37 2.11 -7.35
C ALA A 288 13.44 1.96 -5.83
N LEU A 289 12.61 1.07 -5.32
CA LEU A 289 12.63 0.70 -3.92
C LEU A 289 14.03 0.19 -3.59
N LYS A 290 14.76 0.92 -2.75
CA LYS A 290 16.11 0.52 -2.38
C LYS A 290 15.97 -0.81 -1.64
N LEU A 291 16.65 -1.84 -2.13
CA LEU A 291 16.74 -3.07 -1.37
C LEU A 291 17.37 -2.74 -0.01
N PRO A 292 16.80 -3.24 1.08
CA PRO A 292 17.37 -2.97 2.40
C PRO A 292 18.77 -3.56 2.44
N ASP A 293 19.74 -2.72 2.83
CA ASP A 293 21.12 -3.17 2.96
C ASP A 293 21.21 -4.04 4.21
N PRO A 294 21.75 -5.26 4.09
CA PRO A 294 22.16 -6.03 5.24
C PRO A 294 23.17 -5.24 6.08
N ASP A 295 23.15 -5.44 7.40
CA ASP A 295 24.21 -4.91 8.26
C ASP A 295 25.58 -5.40 7.77
N ALA A 296 26.53 -4.48 7.59
CA ALA A 296 27.80 -4.79 6.92
C ALA A 296 28.71 -5.74 7.73
N GLU A 297 28.52 -5.84 9.05
CA GLU A 297 29.33 -6.72 9.91
C GLU A 297 28.72 -8.10 10.13
N THR A 298 27.38 -8.19 10.08
CA THR A 298 26.62 -9.39 10.45
C THR A 298 25.81 -9.99 9.31
N GLY A 299 25.54 -9.22 8.26
CA GLY A 299 24.67 -9.60 7.15
C GLY A 299 23.17 -9.57 7.50
N ILE A 300 22.76 -8.93 8.60
CA ILE A 300 21.41 -9.02 9.16
C ILE A 300 20.52 -7.83 8.75
N ILE A 301 19.25 -8.08 8.35
CA ILE A 301 18.18 -7.11 8.15
C ILE A 301 17.18 -7.23 9.33
N ALA A 302 17.18 -6.23 10.22
CA ALA A 302 16.43 -6.28 11.47
C ALA A 302 14.91 -6.03 11.34
N ASP A 303 14.46 -5.25 10.34
CA ASP A 303 13.03 -5.01 10.10
C ASP A 303 12.43 -6.13 9.25
N ILE A 304 11.32 -6.71 9.73
CA ILE A 304 10.69 -7.90 9.15
C ILE A 304 10.12 -7.62 7.76
N GLN A 305 9.53 -6.44 7.55
CA GLN A 305 8.96 -6.09 6.24
C GLN A 305 10.09 -5.85 5.23
N GLN A 306 11.18 -5.24 5.69
CA GLN A 306 12.39 -5.10 4.87
C GLN A 306 13.01 -6.46 4.53
N ALA A 307 13.17 -7.35 5.49
CA ALA A 307 13.69 -8.70 5.24
C ALA A 307 12.79 -9.49 4.28
N ARG A 308 11.47 -9.41 4.45
CA ARG A 308 10.51 -10.05 3.54
C ARG A 308 10.59 -9.50 2.13
N ARG A 309 10.69 -8.18 2.00
CA ARG A 309 10.82 -7.51 0.72
C ARG A 309 12.12 -7.88 0.02
N PHE A 310 13.22 -7.95 0.76
CA PHE A 310 14.48 -8.46 0.26
C PHE A 310 14.29 -9.87 -0.32
N ILE A 311 13.64 -10.76 0.44
CA ILE A 311 13.33 -12.13 -0.01
C ILE A 311 12.47 -12.11 -1.28
N ASP A 312 11.30 -11.47 -1.26
CA ASP A 312 10.36 -11.46 -2.39
C ASP A 312 11.02 -10.94 -3.68
N THR A 313 11.85 -9.89 -3.61
CA THR A 313 12.56 -9.36 -4.78
C THR A 313 13.62 -10.31 -5.32
N HIS A 314 14.37 -11.01 -4.47
CA HIS A 314 15.39 -11.94 -4.96
C HIS A 314 14.77 -13.26 -5.46
N LEU A 315 13.53 -13.57 -5.07
CA LEU A 315 12.80 -14.76 -5.52
C LEU A 315 11.99 -14.54 -6.81
N GLU A 316 11.62 -13.29 -7.12
CA GLU A 316 10.71 -12.95 -8.24
C GLU A 316 11.19 -13.50 -9.59
N ASP A 317 12.51 -13.49 -9.81
CA ASP A 317 13.15 -13.95 -11.04
C ASP A 317 13.84 -15.31 -10.91
N GLN A 318 13.63 -16.02 -9.81
CA GLN A 318 14.19 -17.35 -9.64
C GLN A 318 13.54 -18.33 -10.63
N ARG A 319 14.37 -19.16 -11.27
CA ARG A 319 13.96 -20.25 -12.14
C ARG A 319 14.51 -21.56 -11.61
N ASP A 320 13.76 -22.65 -11.76
CA ASP A 320 14.25 -24.00 -11.45
C ASP A 320 15.24 -24.51 -12.51
N GLU A 321 15.72 -25.75 -12.35
CA GLU A 321 16.69 -26.37 -13.27
C GLU A 321 16.13 -26.54 -14.69
N GLU A 322 14.80 -26.60 -14.82
CA GLU A 322 14.07 -26.67 -16.08
C GLU A 322 13.81 -25.29 -16.71
N GLY A 323 14.12 -24.20 -16.01
CA GLY A 323 13.96 -22.83 -16.49
C GLY A 323 12.56 -22.25 -16.27
N GLU A 324 11.71 -22.91 -15.49
CA GLU A 324 10.36 -22.47 -15.14
C GLU A 324 10.37 -21.55 -13.91
N PHE A 325 9.36 -20.69 -13.79
CA PHE A 325 9.20 -19.84 -12.61
C PHE A 325 8.90 -20.70 -11.39
N PHE A 326 9.77 -20.60 -10.38
CA PHE A 326 9.59 -21.30 -9.12
C PHE A 326 8.78 -20.44 -8.13
N ASP A 327 7.69 -20.97 -7.55
CA ASP A 327 6.97 -20.31 -6.44
C ASP A 327 7.48 -20.91 -5.11
N PRO A 328 8.32 -20.17 -4.36
CA PRO A 328 8.90 -20.64 -3.11
C PRO A 328 7.89 -20.59 -1.94
N LYS A 329 6.61 -20.32 -2.17
CA LYS A 329 5.60 -20.25 -1.10
C LYS A 329 5.11 -21.64 -0.69
N ARG A 330 5.15 -21.91 0.61
CA ARG A 330 4.62 -23.15 1.19
C ARG A 330 3.12 -23.30 1.02
N SER A 331 2.69 -24.54 0.81
CA SER A 331 1.27 -24.88 0.86
C SER A 331 0.70 -24.61 2.26
N LYS A 332 -0.60 -24.34 2.36
CA LYS A 332 -1.30 -24.11 3.64
C LYS A 332 -1.08 -25.26 4.65
N LYS A 333 -0.91 -26.49 4.15
CA LYS A 333 -0.71 -27.70 4.94
C LYS A 333 0.70 -27.71 5.57
N GLU A 334 1.75 -27.35 4.82
CA GLU A 334 3.10 -27.26 5.38
C GLU A 334 3.21 -26.16 6.44
N ARG A 335 2.66 -24.95 6.21
CA ARG A 335 2.80 -23.84 7.19
C ARG A 335 2.34 -24.20 8.60
N SER A 336 1.28 -25.01 8.70
CA SER A 336 0.74 -25.43 9.99
C SER A 336 1.65 -26.43 10.70
N LYS A 337 2.40 -27.23 9.93
CA LYS A 337 3.41 -28.15 10.47
C LYS A 337 4.65 -27.40 10.91
N VAL A 338 5.10 -26.39 10.15
CA VAL A 338 6.24 -25.50 10.48
C VAL A 338 6.15 -25.08 11.96
N ALA A 339 5.03 -24.49 12.39
CA ALA A 339 4.84 -24.09 13.79
C ALA A 339 5.07 -25.20 14.85
N ALA A 340 4.77 -26.46 14.53
CA ALA A 340 4.94 -27.59 15.42
C ALA A 340 6.40 -28.05 15.51
N ALA A 341 7.13 -28.21 14.39
CA ALA A 341 8.56 -28.59 14.47
C ALA A 341 9.40 -27.46 15.05
N LEU A 342 9.11 -26.20 14.67
CA LEU A 342 9.75 -25.04 15.29
C LEU A 342 9.53 -25.09 16.82
N LYS A 343 8.33 -25.46 17.30
CA LYS A 343 8.07 -25.64 18.74
C LYS A 343 8.88 -26.79 19.35
N GLU A 344 9.10 -27.89 18.64
CA GLU A 344 9.89 -29.05 19.11
C GLU A 344 11.37 -28.71 19.30
N VAL A 345 11.94 -27.86 18.43
CA VAL A 345 13.31 -27.32 18.59
C VAL A 345 13.37 -26.05 19.47
N GLY A 346 12.26 -25.71 20.16
CA GLY A 346 12.21 -24.61 21.13
C GLY A 346 11.92 -23.21 20.57
N TRP A 347 11.57 -23.09 19.28
CA TRP A 347 11.30 -21.84 18.57
C TRP A 347 9.83 -21.42 18.66
N VAL A 348 9.40 -20.98 19.85
CA VAL A 348 8.02 -20.49 20.10
C VAL A 348 7.91 -18.98 20.35
N ARG A 349 9.02 -18.25 20.33
CA ARG A 349 9.11 -16.91 20.93
C ARG A 349 9.15 -15.72 19.97
N ASP A 350 9.20 -15.94 18.65
CA ASP A 350 9.05 -14.86 17.66
C ASP A 350 8.06 -15.17 16.55
N PRO A 351 6.88 -14.54 16.63
CA PRO A 351 5.85 -14.65 15.61
C PRO A 351 6.30 -14.22 14.21
N ALA A 352 7.30 -13.33 14.06
CA ALA A 352 7.70 -12.80 12.77
C ALA A 352 8.56 -13.78 11.97
N THR A 353 9.53 -14.41 12.63
CA THR A 353 10.31 -15.51 12.06
C THR A 353 9.43 -16.72 11.74
N LEU A 354 8.52 -17.06 12.66
CA LEU A 354 7.48 -18.06 12.42
C LEU A 354 6.67 -17.73 11.16
N ASP A 355 6.36 -16.46 10.92
CA ASP A 355 5.60 -16.02 9.74
C ASP A 355 6.40 -16.17 8.43
N LEU A 356 7.69 -15.83 8.42
CA LEU A 356 8.56 -16.00 7.25
C LEU A 356 8.73 -17.48 6.89
N MET A 357 9.06 -18.36 7.86
CA MET A 357 9.21 -19.81 7.59
C MET A 357 7.89 -20.50 7.27
N ARG A 358 6.78 -20.01 7.83
CA ARG A 358 5.44 -20.42 7.38
C ARG A 358 5.19 -20.03 5.95
N THR A 359 5.75 -18.91 5.51
CA THR A 359 5.49 -18.37 4.18
C THR A 359 6.32 -19.08 3.11
N TYR A 360 7.63 -19.24 3.33
CA TYR A 360 8.57 -19.71 2.30
C TYR A 360 9.11 -21.12 2.56
N ASP A 361 9.29 -21.86 1.47
CA ASP A 361 9.86 -23.20 1.41
C ASP A 361 11.37 -23.08 1.19
N VAL A 362 12.11 -23.10 2.30
CA VAL A 362 13.48 -22.57 2.31
C VAL A 362 14.49 -23.52 1.68
N GLU A 363 14.19 -24.82 1.67
CA GLU A 363 15.00 -25.83 0.96
C GLU A 363 15.09 -25.58 -0.55
N ASN A 364 14.10 -24.90 -1.13
CA ASN A 364 13.99 -24.68 -2.57
C ASN A 364 14.39 -23.25 -3.01
N ILE A 365 14.91 -22.42 -2.09
CA ILE A 365 15.45 -21.10 -2.42
C ILE A 365 16.87 -21.29 -2.98
N LEU A 366 17.05 -21.00 -4.27
CA LEU A 366 18.33 -21.17 -4.95
C LEU A 366 19.28 -20.03 -4.58
N ASN A 367 20.52 -20.39 -4.25
CA ASN A 367 21.61 -19.44 -4.06
C ASN A 367 22.55 -19.52 -5.27
N ASP A 368 22.39 -18.59 -6.23
CA ASP A 368 23.29 -18.32 -7.37
C ASP A 368 24.07 -19.55 -7.93
N GLN A 369 23.38 -20.66 -8.17
CA GLN A 369 23.90 -21.91 -8.77
C GLN A 369 24.91 -22.74 -7.94
N SER A 370 24.98 -22.59 -6.62
CA SER A 370 25.73 -23.50 -5.75
C SER A 370 24.85 -24.69 -5.29
N PRO A 371 25.36 -25.94 -5.20
CA PRO A 371 24.61 -27.12 -4.70
C PRO A 371 24.43 -27.10 -3.16
N LEU A 372 24.19 -25.92 -2.61
CA LEU A 372 23.99 -25.70 -1.18
C LEU A 372 22.49 -25.72 -0.92
N VAL A 373 22.06 -26.64 -0.08
CA VAL A 373 20.68 -26.68 0.40
C VAL A 373 20.63 -26.00 1.76
N LEU A 374 19.79 -24.97 1.85
CA LEU A 374 19.48 -24.32 3.13
C LEU A 374 18.74 -25.33 3.99
N GLY A 375 19.15 -25.45 5.26
CA GLY A 375 18.46 -26.33 6.18
C GLY A 375 17.01 -25.89 6.37
N ASP A 376 16.07 -26.80 6.16
CA ASP A 376 14.63 -26.61 6.35
C ASP A 376 14.19 -27.38 7.61
N PRO A 377 13.36 -26.81 8.51
CA PRO A 377 12.84 -27.53 9.68
C PRO A 377 11.93 -28.74 9.34
N PHE A 378 11.60 -28.96 8.07
CA PHE A 378 10.74 -30.03 7.57
C PHE A 378 11.33 -30.84 6.41
N GLY A 379 12.52 -30.49 5.91
CA GLY A 379 13.12 -31.08 4.71
C GLY A 379 13.63 -32.51 4.94
N SER A 380 13.53 -33.35 3.91
CA SER A 380 13.88 -34.78 3.99
C SER A 380 15.37 -35.07 3.82
N ASP A 381 16.13 -34.09 3.31
CA ASP A 381 17.54 -34.29 2.92
C ASP A 381 18.50 -33.57 3.88
N ILE A 382 18.26 -32.30 4.27
CA ILE A 382 19.01 -31.57 5.33
C ILE A 382 18.01 -30.91 6.30
N ASP A 383 17.55 -31.63 7.33
CA ASP A 383 16.80 -31.02 8.44
C ASP A 383 17.78 -30.26 9.34
N LEU A 384 17.48 -28.99 9.63
CA LEU A 384 18.18 -28.14 10.60
C LEU A 384 18.45 -28.84 11.93
N LYS A 385 17.46 -29.59 12.44
CA LYS A 385 17.57 -30.29 13.71
C LYS A 385 18.57 -31.44 13.60
N ASP A 386 18.31 -32.38 12.70
CA ASP A 386 19.13 -33.59 12.56
C ASP A 386 20.57 -33.25 12.14
N SER A 387 20.75 -32.22 11.31
CA SER A 387 22.08 -31.74 10.90
C SER A 387 22.85 -31.09 12.05
N THR A 388 22.18 -30.29 12.89
CA THR A 388 22.82 -29.70 14.07
C THR A 388 23.18 -30.77 15.09
N GLU A 389 22.31 -31.75 15.32
CA GLU A 389 22.57 -32.89 16.20
C GLU A 389 23.76 -33.73 15.69
N PHE A 390 23.80 -34.01 14.38
CA PHE A 390 24.91 -34.72 13.73
C PHE A 390 26.25 -34.01 13.93
N LEU A 391 26.34 -32.71 13.61
CA LEU A 391 27.57 -31.93 13.75
C LEU A 391 28.07 -31.88 15.20
N GLN A 392 27.16 -31.85 16.17
CA GLN A 392 27.52 -31.87 17.58
C GLN A 392 28.02 -33.24 18.04
N GLN A 393 27.34 -34.32 17.63
CA GLN A 393 27.63 -35.68 18.09
C GLN A 393 28.84 -36.29 17.38
N GLU A 394 28.93 -36.14 16.07
CA GLU A 394 29.92 -36.82 15.22
C GLU A 394 31.15 -35.94 14.95
N CYS A 395 31.00 -34.62 14.84
CA CYS A 395 32.10 -33.69 14.56
C CYS A 395 32.60 -32.94 15.80
N GLY A 396 32.03 -33.19 16.99
CA GLY A 396 32.43 -32.53 18.24
C GLY A 396 32.24 -31.00 18.22
N LEU A 397 31.35 -30.49 17.36
CA LEU A 397 31.09 -29.07 17.25
C LEU A 397 30.45 -28.55 18.55
N SER A 398 30.95 -27.42 19.05
CA SER A 398 30.38 -26.81 20.26
C SER A 398 28.90 -26.44 20.06
N ASP A 399 28.14 -26.54 21.14
CA ASP A 399 26.77 -26.04 21.25
C ASP A 399 26.66 -24.53 20.97
N GLU A 400 27.76 -23.79 20.88
CA GLU A 400 27.79 -22.41 20.41
C GLU A 400 27.52 -22.26 18.90
N PHE A 401 27.42 -23.36 18.14
CA PHE A 401 27.21 -23.35 16.69
C PHE A 401 25.94 -24.07 16.27
N ILE A 402 25.49 -23.72 15.06
CA ILE A 402 24.33 -24.27 14.39
C ILE A 402 24.69 -24.51 12.93
N GLY A 403 24.40 -25.70 12.40
CA GLY A 403 24.48 -25.98 10.97
C GLY A 403 23.27 -25.44 10.23
N ILE A 404 23.49 -24.58 9.24
CA ILE A 404 22.40 -23.85 8.56
C ILE A 404 22.38 -24.07 7.05
N ALA A 405 23.47 -24.52 6.45
CA ALA A 405 23.46 -25.04 5.09
C ALA A 405 24.60 -26.04 4.92
N GLY A 406 24.41 -27.01 4.04
CA GLY A 406 25.42 -28.00 3.67
C GLY A 406 25.35 -28.31 2.19
N ASN A 407 26.44 -28.84 1.63
CA ASN A 407 26.40 -29.45 0.32
C ASN A 407 25.51 -30.71 0.41
N ILE A 408 24.59 -30.92 -0.54
CA ILE A 408 23.72 -32.12 -0.64
C ILE A 408 24.57 -33.40 -0.59
N GLU A 409 25.77 -33.36 -1.16
CA GLU A 409 26.67 -34.52 -1.20
C GLU A 409 27.37 -34.82 0.15
N ALA A 410 27.29 -33.93 1.14
CA ALA A 410 28.01 -34.05 2.42
C ALA A 410 27.49 -35.16 3.36
N TYR A 411 26.37 -35.83 3.03
CA TYR A 411 25.94 -37.07 3.70
C TYR A 411 26.79 -38.29 3.36
N HIS A 412 27.64 -38.18 2.33
CA HIS A 412 28.55 -39.23 1.92
C HIS A 412 29.99 -38.84 2.31
N PRO A 413 30.67 -39.64 3.15
CA PRO A 413 32.03 -39.35 3.65
C PRO A 413 33.13 -39.21 2.58
N ASP A 414 32.81 -39.28 1.29
CA ASP A 414 33.76 -39.42 0.19
C ASP A 414 33.74 -38.21 -0.77
N THR A 415 32.88 -37.22 -0.55
CA THR A 415 32.75 -36.00 -1.38
C THR A 415 33.32 -34.76 -0.69
N ASP A 416 33.73 -33.77 -1.50
CA ASP A 416 34.20 -32.46 -1.07
C ASP A 416 32.99 -31.62 -0.60
N GLY A 417 32.84 -31.43 0.71
CA GLY A 417 31.72 -30.68 1.27
C GLY A 417 32.10 -29.86 2.50
N GLY A 418 31.81 -28.56 2.47
CA GLY A 418 31.87 -27.67 3.64
C GLY A 418 30.48 -27.39 4.21
N TRP A 419 30.41 -27.09 5.51
CA TRP A 419 29.20 -26.71 6.22
C TRP A 419 29.18 -25.22 6.53
N TYR A 420 28.05 -24.55 6.30
CA TYR A 420 27.83 -23.20 6.80
C TYR A 420 27.32 -23.26 8.23
N LEU A 421 28.10 -22.71 9.14
CA LEU A 421 27.85 -22.68 10.57
C LEU A 421 27.56 -21.26 11.01
N TYR A 422 26.45 -21.08 11.72
CA TYR A 422 26.21 -19.84 12.43
C TYR A 422 26.72 -19.92 13.86
N ARG A 423 27.47 -18.90 14.29
CA ARG A 423 27.99 -18.84 15.65
C ARG A 423 27.16 -17.96 16.55
N LYS A 424 26.82 -18.52 17.72
CA LYS A 424 25.94 -17.90 18.70
C LYS A 424 26.46 -16.55 19.22
N LYS A 425 27.77 -16.46 19.41
CA LYS A 425 28.44 -15.41 20.18
C LYS A 425 28.58 -14.08 19.45
N ASP A 426 29.12 -14.11 18.24
CA ASP A 426 29.46 -12.92 17.43
C ASP A 426 28.46 -12.66 16.31
N ARG A 427 27.50 -13.57 16.14
CA ARG A 427 26.44 -13.48 15.15
C ARG A 427 26.89 -13.52 13.71
N LYS A 428 27.90 -14.34 13.44
CA LYS A 428 28.50 -14.50 12.12
C LYS A 428 28.30 -15.90 11.56
N VAL A 429 28.31 -15.99 10.24
CA VAL A 429 28.32 -17.25 9.50
C VAL A 429 29.75 -17.59 9.10
N TYR A 430 30.11 -18.85 9.27
CA TYR A 430 31.42 -19.42 9.00
C TYR A 430 31.26 -20.60 8.05
N LEU A 431 32.20 -20.76 7.11
CA LEU A 431 32.33 -21.99 6.33
C LEU A 431 33.31 -22.90 7.06
N LEU A 432 32.87 -24.12 7.38
CA LEU A 432 33.71 -25.19 7.92
C LEU A 432 33.98 -26.21 6.81
N ASP A 433 35.21 -26.23 6.30
CA ASP A 433 35.62 -27.25 5.34
C ASP A 433 35.80 -28.61 6.02
N ARG A 434 35.66 -29.68 5.22
CA ARG A 434 35.76 -31.08 5.66
C ARG A 434 37.05 -31.39 6.42
N GLU A 435 38.18 -30.90 5.93
CA GLU A 435 39.51 -31.19 6.50
C GLU A 435 39.67 -30.64 7.93
N ASP A 436 38.82 -29.70 8.32
CA ASP A 436 38.93 -29.01 9.61
C ASP A 436 37.87 -29.44 10.64
N TRP A 437 37.15 -30.53 10.39
CA TRP A 437 36.11 -31.03 11.31
C TRP A 437 36.66 -31.43 12.68
N GLU A 438 37.90 -31.89 12.76
CA GLU A 438 38.52 -32.33 14.02
C GLU A 438 39.01 -31.15 14.89
N GLU A 439 39.22 -29.96 14.29
CA GLU A 439 39.61 -28.74 15.01
C GLU A 439 38.77 -27.51 14.58
N PRO A 440 37.44 -27.49 14.83
CA PRO A 440 36.54 -26.47 14.30
C PRO A 440 36.93 -25.04 14.72
N HIS A 441 37.44 -24.88 15.95
CA HIS A 441 37.89 -23.58 16.44
C HIS A 441 39.13 -23.03 15.73
N ALA A 442 39.98 -23.89 15.15
CA ALA A 442 41.13 -23.49 14.34
C ALA A 442 40.68 -23.10 12.92
N ALA A 443 39.78 -23.90 12.33
CA ALA A 443 39.10 -23.62 11.05
C ALA A 443 38.43 -22.24 11.06
N ILE A 444 37.65 -21.95 12.09
CA ILE A 444 36.89 -20.70 12.27
C ILE A 444 37.80 -19.48 12.42
N LYS A 445 39.01 -19.67 12.95
CA LYS A 445 40.01 -18.60 13.11
C LYS A 445 40.74 -18.30 11.79
N ALA A 446 40.81 -19.28 10.89
CA ALA A 446 41.33 -19.16 9.53
C ALA A 446 40.21 -18.86 8.50
N ALA A 447 38.95 -18.93 8.91
CA ALA A 447 37.79 -18.73 8.06
C ALA A 447 37.86 -17.37 7.38
N ARG A 448 37.84 -17.42 6.05
CA ARG A 448 37.58 -16.24 5.22
C ARG A 448 36.11 -15.86 5.44
N GLU A 449 35.78 -14.57 5.33
CA GLU A 449 34.37 -14.13 5.26
C GLU A 449 33.66 -15.02 4.24
N GLY A 450 32.75 -15.86 4.76
CA GLY A 450 32.16 -16.95 4.00
C GLY A 450 31.37 -16.39 2.83
N LEU A 451 31.45 -17.09 1.71
CA LEU A 451 30.64 -16.86 0.51
C LEU A 451 29.21 -16.41 0.85
N ASN A 452 28.73 -15.44 0.06
CA ASN A 452 27.36 -14.93 -0.08
C ASN A 452 26.24 -15.88 0.39
N MET A 453 25.97 -15.93 1.70
CA MET A 453 24.74 -16.52 2.24
C MET A 453 23.66 -15.45 2.26
N TRP A 454 22.42 -15.81 1.91
CA TRP A 454 21.32 -14.85 1.84
C TRP A 454 21.14 -14.08 3.15
N PRO A 455 21.27 -12.73 3.13
CA PRO A 455 21.18 -11.88 4.31
C PRO A 455 19.95 -12.10 5.19
N SER A 456 18.81 -12.41 4.60
CA SER A 456 17.57 -12.68 5.33
C SER A 456 17.59 -14.02 6.09
N TYR A 457 18.29 -15.03 5.57
CA TYR A 457 18.48 -16.32 6.24
C TYR A 457 19.51 -16.22 7.37
N THR A 458 20.60 -15.48 7.16
CA THR A 458 21.58 -15.20 8.23
C THR A 458 20.97 -14.34 9.36
N SER A 459 20.12 -13.37 9.01
CA SER A 459 19.27 -12.63 9.97
C SER A 459 18.42 -13.53 10.85
N PHE A 460 17.80 -14.53 10.22
CA PHE A 460 16.93 -15.50 10.87
C PHE A 460 17.69 -16.32 11.93
N VAL A 461 18.83 -16.90 11.54
CA VAL A 461 19.63 -17.72 12.45
C VAL A 461 20.20 -16.86 13.57
N ALA A 462 20.54 -15.60 13.26
CA ALA A 462 21.13 -14.73 14.24
C ALA A 462 20.24 -14.28 15.37
N TRP A 463 18.98 -14.06 15.00
CA TRP A 463 17.92 -13.82 15.94
C TRP A 463 17.61 -15.08 16.79
N TRP A 464 17.58 -16.29 16.20
CA TRP A 464 17.32 -17.55 16.91
C TRP A 464 18.25 -17.73 18.12
N VAL A 465 19.53 -17.57 17.86
CA VAL A 465 20.59 -17.68 18.85
C VAL A 465 20.44 -16.69 20.00
N ALA A 466 20.14 -15.43 19.69
CA ALA A 466 20.08 -14.38 20.70
C ALA A 466 18.98 -14.67 21.73
N GLN A 467 17.91 -15.35 21.32
CA GLN A 467 16.80 -15.75 22.19
C GLN A 467 17.07 -17.03 22.99
N HIS A 468 17.90 -17.96 22.49
CA HIS A 468 18.30 -19.15 23.23
C HIS A 468 19.36 -18.86 24.29
N LEU A 469 20.30 -17.95 24.01
CA LEU A 469 21.25 -17.48 25.03
C LEU A 469 20.55 -16.69 26.15
N ALA A 470 19.51 -15.92 25.84
CA ALA A 470 18.73 -15.19 26.83
C ALA A 470 17.76 -16.06 27.65
N ALA A 471 17.54 -17.32 27.25
CA ALA A 471 16.68 -18.28 27.98
C ALA A 471 17.48 -19.25 28.87
N ALA A 472 18.81 -19.32 28.70
CA ALA A 472 19.73 -20.12 29.50
C ALA A 472 20.42 -19.31 30.63
N SER A 473 20.13 -18.00 30.70
CA SER A 473 20.45 -17.07 31.79
C SER A 473 19.16 -16.68 32.52
#